data_AF-A0A2V6F3M7-F1
#
_entry.id   AF-A0A2V6F3M7-F1
#
_cell.length_a   1.000
_cell.length_b   1.000
_cell.length_c   1.000
_cell.angle_alpha   90.00
_cell.angle_beta   90.00
_cell.angle_gamma   90.00
#
_symmetry.space_group_name_H-M   'P 1'
#
loop_
_entity.id
_entity.type
_entity.pdbx_description
1 polymer ?
#
loop_
_entity_poly.entity_id
_entity_poly.type
_entity_poly.pdbx_seq_one_letter_code
_entity_poly.pdbx_strand_id
1 'polypeptide(L)'
;MLSPADRSLCQELVYGVVRRQATLDWLIARKTGGRTQKATLQILLRLGLYQMFWLDRIPAHAAVHETVELAKQLGFGPQAGFINAFLRGYDRERDQTRKWLDDLKTSQPALGYSHPDWLCERWQKRWGPDRLRQLLDWNNTPPRTFARVNTLRTDAGRLLAQWRDEGVEYDFFRRDWFEDNLIFELKSHPPLAALPAFQQG
;
A
#
# COMPACT_ATOMS: atom_id res chain seq x y z
N MET A 1 -4.10 5.39 23.13
CA MET A 1 -3.13 5.37 22.02
C MET A 1 -3.29 4.04 21.29
N LEU A 2 -3.15 4.01 19.96
CA LEU A 2 -3.21 2.78 19.17
C LEU A 2 -2.06 1.83 19.51
N SER A 3 -2.30 0.53 19.49
CA SER A 3 -1.23 -0.46 19.61
C SER A 3 -0.28 -0.39 18.40
N PRO A 4 0.96 -0.93 18.48
CA PRO A 4 1.87 -0.99 17.33
C PRO A 4 1.25 -1.70 16.12
N ALA A 5 0.49 -2.77 16.34
CA ALA A 5 -0.21 -3.50 15.29
C ALA A 5 -1.29 -2.64 14.61
N ASP A 6 -2.12 -1.94 15.40
CA ASP A 6 -3.18 -1.08 14.87
C ASP A 6 -2.61 0.11 14.10
N ARG A 7 -1.47 0.65 14.55
CA ARG A 7 -0.77 1.73 13.85
C ARG A 7 -0.27 1.25 12.48
N SER A 8 0.33 0.07 12.43
CA SER A 8 0.80 -0.53 11.18
C SER A 8 -0.35 -0.79 10.21
N LEU A 9 -1.46 -1.36 10.70
CA LEU A 9 -2.64 -1.58 9.88
C LEU A 9 -3.24 -0.26 9.36
N CYS A 10 -3.34 0.76 10.21
CA CYS A 10 -3.84 2.07 9.80
C CYS A 10 -2.99 2.68 8.68
N GLN A 11 -1.66 2.62 8.78
CA GLN A 11 -0.77 3.08 7.71
C GLN A 11 -0.96 2.28 6.42
N GLU A 12 -1.06 0.95 6.51
CA GLU A 12 -1.29 0.10 5.34
C GLU A 12 -2.62 0.44 4.65
N LEU A 13 -3.70 0.66 5.41
CA LEU A 13 -4.99 1.07 4.87
C LEU A 13 -4.91 2.42 4.16
N VAL A 14 -4.27 3.41 4.77
CA VAL A 14 -4.14 4.76 4.17
C VAL A 14 -3.32 4.70 2.89
N TYR A 15 -2.10 4.15 2.96
CA TYR A 15 -1.22 4.08 1.78
C TYR A 15 -1.79 3.17 0.70
N GLY A 16 -2.37 2.05 1.10
CA GLY A 16 -2.99 1.08 0.22
C GLY A 16 -4.16 1.65 -0.58
N VAL A 17 -5.09 2.34 0.10
CA VAL A 17 -6.23 3.00 -0.56
C VAL A 17 -5.77 4.09 -1.52
N VAL A 18 -4.80 4.93 -1.13
CA VAL A 18 -4.26 5.97 -2.02
C VAL A 18 -3.57 5.33 -3.24
N ARG A 19 -2.73 4.32 -3.01
CA ARG A 19 -2.00 3.59 -4.05
C ARG A 19 -2.92 2.92 -5.05
N ARG A 20 -4.06 2.40 -4.60
CA ARG A 20 -5.05 1.68 -5.44
C ARG A 20 -6.29 2.51 -5.79
N GLN A 21 -6.26 3.82 -5.57
CA GLN A 21 -7.47 4.65 -5.62
C GLN A 21 -8.23 4.54 -6.94
N ALA A 22 -7.53 4.61 -8.09
CA ALA A 22 -8.21 4.56 -9.39
C ALA A 22 -8.88 3.20 -9.64
N THR A 23 -8.21 2.10 -9.27
CA THR A 23 -8.76 0.75 -9.37
C THR A 23 -9.94 0.55 -8.43
N LEU A 24 -9.86 1.04 -7.20
CA LEU A 24 -10.95 1.00 -6.23
C LEU A 24 -12.16 1.82 -6.69
N ASP A 25 -11.93 3.00 -7.27
CA ASP A 25 -12.99 3.84 -7.82
C ASP A 25 -13.67 3.18 -9.04
N TRP A 26 -12.91 2.47 -9.88
CA TRP A 26 -13.47 1.68 -10.96
C TRP A 26 -14.38 0.55 -10.47
N LEU A 27 -13.97 -0.16 -9.42
CA LEU A 27 -14.84 -1.15 -8.77
C LEU A 27 -16.12 -0.47 -8.26
N ILE A 28 -16.01 0.64 -7.52
CA ILE A 28 -17.17 1.36 -7.02
C ILE A 28 -18.12 1.74 -8.17
N ALA A 29 -17.59 2.36 -9.22
CA ALA A 29 -18.37 2.78 -10.39
C ALA A 29 -19.11 1.61 -11.05
N ARG A 30 -18.53 0.41 -11.08
CA ARG A 30 -19.13 -0.80 -11.69
C ARG A 30 -20.43 -1.22 -11.01
N LYS A 31 -20.55 -1.08 -9.68
CA LYS A 31 -21.78 -1.42 -8.94
C LYS A 31 -22.68 -0.22 -8.61
N THR A 32 -22.19 1.01 -8.78
CA THR A 32 -23.01 2.23 -8.59
C THR A 32 -23.51 2.87 -9.89
N GLY A 33 -23.15 2.30 -11.05
CA GLY A 33 -23.46 2.88 -12.36
C GLY A 33 -22.76 4.22 -12.58
N GLY A 34 -21.53 4.37 -12.06
CA GLY A 34 -20.74 5.61 -12.18
C GLY A 34 -21.19 6.75 -11.28
N ARG A 35 -22.20 6.56 -10.41
CA ARG A 35 -22.67 7.62 -9.50
C ARG A 35 -21.62 7.89 -8.42
N THR A 36 -21.21 9.15 -8.32
CA THR A 36 -20.34 9.65 -7.26
C THR A 36 -21.04 9.58 -5.91
N GLN A 37 -20.34 9.05 -4.90
CA GLN A 37 -20.85 9.01 -3.53
C GLN A 37 -20.39 10.23 -2.75
N LYS A 38 -21.02 10.50 -1.60
CA LYS A 38 -20.47 11.46 -0.62
C LYS A 38 -19.03 11.06 -0.27
N ALA A 39 -18.15 12.03 -0.09
CA ALA A 39 -16.71 11.79 0.09
C ALA A 39 -16.39 10.71 1.14
N THR A 40 -16.98 10.80 2.33
CA THR A 40 -16.79 9.81 3.40
C THR A 40 -17.31 8.42 3.02
N LEU A 41 -18.46 8.33 2.36
CA LEU A 41 -18.99 7.06 1.87
C LEU A 41 -18.06 6.44 0.80
N GLN A 42 -17.54 7.24 -0.11
CA GLN A 42 -16.56 6.79 -1.10
C GLN A 42 -15.32 6.20 -0.42
N ILE A 43 -14.81 6.86 0.63
CA ILE A 43 -13.67 6.38 1.42
C ILE A 43 -14.00 5.06 2.11
N LEU A 44 -15.18 4.91 2.71
CA LEU A 44 -15.62 3.66 3.35
C LEU A 44 -15.68 2.50 2.36
N LEU A 45 -16.23 2.73 1.16
CA LEU A 45 -16.28 1.72 0.11
C LEU A 45 -14.86 1.34 -0.36
N ARG A 46 -13.97 2.32 -0.54
CA ARG A 46 -12.55 2.08 -0.88
C ARG A 46 -11.86 1.25 0.19
N LEU A 47 -12.05 1.57 1.48
CA LEU A 47 -11.49 0.83 2.60
C LEU A 47 -11.97 -0.63 2.63
N GLY A 48 -13.28 -0.85 2.50
CA GLY A 48 -13.85 -2.20 2.49
C GLY A 48 -13.31 -3.05 1.33
N LEU A 49 -13.29 -2.50 0.12
CA LEU A 49 -12.74 -3.17 -1.06
C LEU A 49 -11.24 -3.43 -0.93
N TYR A 50 -10.48 -2.47 -0.41
CA TYR A 50 -9.04 -2.61 -0.24
C TYR A 50 -8.72 -3.76 0.72
N GLN A 51 -9.38 -3.79 1.87
CA GLN A 51 -9.26 -4.89 2.83
C GLN A 51 -9.61 -6.25 2.20
N MET A 52 -10.71 -6.33 1.44
CA MET A 52 -11.17 -7.59 0.87
C MET A 52 -10.22 -8.18 -0.19
N PHE A 53 -9.60 -7.34 -1.02
CA PHE A 53 -8.88 -7.80 -2.21
C PHE A 53 -7.35 -7.68 -2.12
N TRP A 54 -6.82 -6.80 -1.26
CA TRP A 54 -5.38 -6.54 -1.13
C TRP A 54 -4.80 -6.92 0.24
N LEU A 55 -5.62 -7.19 1.27
CA LEU A 55 -5.13 -7.65 2.57
C LEU A 55 -5.41 -9.15 2.77
N ASP A 56 -4.36 -9.97 2.69
CA ASP A 56 -4.49 -11.43 2.79
C ASP A 56 -4.94 -11.92 4.17
N ARG A 57 -4.64 -11.14 5.22
CA ARG A 57 -4.88 -11.52 6.62
C ARG A 57 -6.27 -11.13 7.12
N ILE A 58 -7.05 -10.38 6.35
CA ILE A 58 -8.39 -9.92 6.76
C ILE A 58 -9.45 -10.73 6.02
N PRO A 59 -10.21 -11.60 6.72
CA PRO A 59 -11.33 -12.30 6.10
C PRO A 59 -12.36 -11.31 5.56
N ALA A 60 -12.96 -11.63 4.40
CA ALA A 60 -13.92 -10.73 3.75
C ALA A 60 -15.11 -10.37 4.66
N HIS A 61 -15.63 -11.33 5.44
CA HIS A 61 -16.72 -11.09 6.37
C HIS A 61 -16.35 -10.08 7.48
N ALA A 62 -15.10 -10.11 7.95
CA ALA A 62 -14.59 -9.17 8.95
C ALA A 62 -14.47 -7.77 8.33
N ALA A 63 -13.88 -7.66 7.13
CA ALA A 63 -13.80 -6.40 6.40
C ALA A 63 -15.18 -5.77 6.15
N VAL A 64 -16.18 -6.57 5.79
CA VAL A 64 -17.56 -6.10 5.62
C VAL A 64 -18.13 -5.59 6.94
N HIS A 65 -18.02 -6.39 8.02
CA HIS A 65 -18.56 -6.03 9.32
C HIS A 65 -17.95 -4.74 9.86
N GLU A 66 -16.62 -4.64 9.89
CA GLU A 66 -15.90 -3.46 10.39
C GLU A 66 -16.23 -2.20 9.59
N THR A 67 -16.30 -2.31 8.26
CA THR A 67 -16.66 -1.17 7.41
C THR A 67 -18.09 -0.69 7.67
N VAL A 68 -19.03 -1.60 7.94
CA VAL A 68 -20.42 -1.26 8.25
C VAL A 68 -20.54 -0.62 9.64
N GLU A 69 -19.83 -1.14 10.64
CA GLU A 69 -19.83 -0.55 11.98
C GLU A 69 -19.19 0.84 11.96
N LEU A 70 -18.07 1.01 11.24
CA LEU A 70 -17.44 2.32 11.04
C LEU A 70 -18.40 3.30 10.34
N ALA A 71 -19.16 2.84 9.35
CA ALA A 71 -20.14 3.69 8.68
C ALA A 71 -21.23 4.20 9.65
N LYS A 72 -21.74 3.32 10.54
CA LYS A 72 -22.73 3.73 11.55
C LYS A 72 -22.15 4.79 12.50
N GLN A 73 -20.91 4.59 12.97
CA GLN A 73 -20.22 5.54 13.85
C GLN A 73 -20.02 6.92 13.19
N LEU A 74 -19.79 6.95 11.88
CA LEU A 74 -19.61 8.19 11.11
C LEU A 74 -20.92 8.84 10.63
N GLY A 75 -22.08 8.37 11.11
CA GLY A 75 -23.39 8.95 10.75
C GLY A 75 -23.97 8.45 9.42
N PHE A 76 -23.39 7.40 8.82
CA PHE A 76 -23.89 6.72 7.62
C PHE A 76 -24.75 5.50 7.94
N GLY A 77 -25.38 5.48 9.13
CA GLY A 77 -26.29 4.41 9.56
C GLY A 77 -27.38 4.06 8.53
N PRO A 78 -28.08 5.03 7.91
CA PRO A 78 -29.07 4.75 6.87
C PRO A 78 -28.49 4.05 5.63
N GLN A 79 -27.19 4.20 5.35
CA GLN A 79 -26.48 3.58 4.23
C GLN A 79 -25.78 2.27 4.62
N ALA A 80 -25.82 1.85 5.89
CA ALA A 80 -25.19 0.62 6.36
C ALA A 80 -25.64 -0.62 5.58
N GLY A 81 -26.95 -0.72 5.27
CA GLY A 81 -27.50 -1.80 4.46
C GLY A 81 -26.95 -1.82 3.04
N PHE A 82 -26.78 -0.64 2.43
CA PHE A 82 -26.17 -0.48 1.12
C PHE A 82 -24.69 -0.92 1.13
N ILE A 83 -23.89 -0.45 2.09
CA ILE A 83 -22.47 -0.81 2.21
C ILE A 83 -22.31 -2.33 2.36
N ASN A 84 -23.10 -2.95 3.24
CA ASN A 84 -23.09 -4.40 3.43
C ASN A 84 -23.46 -5.15 2.14
N ALA A 85 -24.54 -4.75 1.47
CA ALA A 85 -24.96 -5.38 0.22
C ALA A 85 -23.92 -5.21 -0.91
N PHE A 86 -23.30 -4.03 -0.99
CA PHE A 86 -22.25 -3.70 -1.95
C PHE A 86 -21.02 -4.60 -1.76
N LEU A 87 -20.47 -4.66 -0.54
CA LEU A 87 -19.28 -5.45 -0.25
C LEU A 87 -19.55 -6.95 -0.36
N ARG A 88 -20.70 -7.44 0.16
CA ARG A 88 -21.10 -8.85 -0.03
C ARG A 88 -21.31 -9.21 -1.50
N GLY A 89 -21.74 -8.27 -2.33
CA GLY A 89 -21.82 -8.46 -3.78
C GLY A 89 -20.45 -8.78 -4.38
N TYR A 90 -19.41 -8.07 -3.96
CA TYR A 90 -18.03 -8.34 -4.37
C TYR A 90 -17.47 -9.63 -3.78
N ASP A 91 -17.86 -10.01 -2.57
CA ASP A 91 -17.44 -11.25 -1.95
C ASP A 91 -18.02 -12.48 -2.67
N ARG A 92 -19.29 -12.43 -3.08
CA ARG A 92 -19.91 -13.48 -3.90
C ARG A 92 -19.27 -13.61 -5.28
N GLU A 93 -18.80 -12.50 -5.85
CA GLU A 93 -18.16 -12.44 -7.16
C GLU A 93 -16.62 -12.38 -7.06
N ARG A 94 -16.04 -12.87 -5.95
CA ARG A 94 -14.62 -12.66 -5.61
C ARG A 94 -13.67 -13.14 -6.72
N ASP A 95 -13.85 -14.37 -7.20
CA ASP A 95 -12.99 -14.94 -8.23
C ASP A 95 -13.14 -14.22 -9.57
N GLN A 96 -14.37 -13.86 -9.93
CA GLN A 96 -14.64 -13.10 -11.15
C GLN A 96 -14.05 -11.69 -11.06
N THR A 97 -14.10 -11.07 -9.88
CA THR A 97 -13.50 -9.75 -9.63
C THR A 97 -11.97 -9.82 -9.74
N ARG A 98 -11.33 -10.87 -9.20
CA ARG A 98 -9.88 -11.07 -9.35
C ARG A 98 -9.48 -11.20 -10.83
N LYS A 99 -10.23 -11.97 -11.62
CA LYS A 99 -10.02 -12.04 -13.08
C LYS A 99 -10.12 -10.67 -13.75
N TRP A 100 -11.15 -9.89 -13.43
CA TRP A 100 -11.28 -8.53 -13.97
C TRP A 100 -10.10 -7.62 -13.60
N LEU A 101 -9.60 -7.71 -12.37
CA LEU A 101 -8.45 -6.92 -11.92
C LEU A 101 -7.17 -7.30 -12.69
N ASP A 102 -6.97 -8.58 -12.98
CA ASP A 102 -5.82 -9.04 -13.76
C ASP A 102 -5.97 -8.69 -15.25
N ASP A 103 -7.17 -8.80 -15.82
CA ASP A 103 -7.46 -8.38 -17.19
C ASP A 103 -7.23 -6.87 -17.37
N LEU A 104 -7.57 -6.05 -16.37
CA LEU A 104 -7.33 -4.61 -16.38
C LEU A 104 -5.84 -4.27 -16.48
N LYS A 105 -4.96 -5.01 -15.80
CA LYS A 105 -3.50 -4.79 -15.88
C LYS A 105 -2.95 -4.91 -17.30
N THR A 106 -3.65 -5.65 -18.17
CA THR A 106 -3.26 -5.84 -19.57
C THR A 106 -4.03 -4.92 -20.52
N SER A 107 -5.35 -4.85 -20.36
CA SER A 107 -6.23 -4.07 -21.26
C SER A 107 -6.16 -2.56 -21.01
N GLN A 108 -6.03 -2.13 -19.75
CA GLN A 108 -5.96 -0.73 -19.34
C GLN A 108 -4.93 -0.57 -18.19
N PRO A 109 -3.62 -0.68 -18.48
CA PRO A 109 -2.59 -0.75 -17.43
C PRO A 109 -2.61 0.42 -16.45
N ALA A 110 -2.86 1.65 -16.92
CA ALA A 110 -2.98 2.83 -16.06
C ALA A 110 -4.05 2.62 -14.98
N LEU A 111 -5.22 2.12 -15.35
CA LEU A 111 -6.30 1.83 -14.42
C LEU A 111 -6.04 0.60 -13.55
N GLY A 112 -5.54 -0.50 -14.16
CA GLY A 112 -5.28 -1.76 -13.46
C GLY A 112 -4.19 -1.66 -12.40
N TYR A 113 -3.19 -0.81 -12.63
CA TYR A 113 -2.13 -0.52 -11.67
C TYR A 113 -2.35 0.78 -10.89
N SER A 114 -3.45 1.50 -11.10
CA SER A 114 -3.77 2.78 -10.43
C SER A 114 -2.69 3.87 -10.60
N HIS A 115 -2.38 4.18 -11.85
CA HIS A 115 -1.46 5.24 -12.26
C HIS A 115 -2.15 6.22 -13.24
N PRO A 116 -1.72 7.48 -13.33
CA PRO A 116 -2.24 8.41 -14.34
C PRO A 116 -1.92 7.95 -15.77
N ASP A 117 -2.87 8.14 -16.69
CA ASP A 117 -2.72 7.75 -18.11
C ASP A 117 -1.49 8.39 -18.75
N TRP A 118 -1.32 9.70 -18.58
CA TRP A 118 -0.20 10.46 -19.16
C TRP A 118 1.17 9.89 -18.75
N LEU A 119 1.28 9.34 -17.54
CA LEU A 119 2.52 8.80 -17.02
C LEU A 119 2.80 7.42 -17.62
N CYS A 120 1.76 6.59 -17.71
CA CYS A 120 1.85 5.27 -18.36
C CYS A 120 2.20 5.42 -19.84
N GLU A 121 1.55 6.33 -20.57
CA GLU A 121 1.87 6.62 -21.97
C GLU A 121 3.32 7.07 -22.16
N ARG A 122 3.80 7.97 -21.29
CA ARG A 122 5.18 8.46 -21.31
C ARG A 122 6.19 7.32 -21.12
N TRP A 123 5.96 6.45 -20.15
CA TRP A 123 6.84 5.32 -19.85
C TRP A 123 6.75 4.23 -20.91
N GLN A 124 5.57 3.97 -21.46
CA GLN A 124 5.38 3.04 -22.57
C GLN A 124 6.21 3.45 -23.79
N LYS A 125 6.15 4.72 -24.18
CA LYS A 125 6.93 5.27 -25.29
C LYS A 125 8.44 5.14 -25.07
N ARG A 126 8.89 5.23 -23.80
CA ARG A 126 10.31 5.21 -23.46
C ARG A 126 10.89 3.80 -23.31
N TRP A 127 10.14 2.87 -22.72
CA TRP A 127 10.67 1.58 -22.28
C TRP A 127 9.91 0.36 -22.84
N GLY A 128 8.81 0.58 -23.56
CA GLY A 128 7.97 -0.48 -24.09
C GLY A 128 7.04 -1.12 -23.04
N PRO A 129 6.12 -1.99 -23.48
CA PRO A 129 5.04 -2.52 -22.65
C PRO A 129 5.53 -3.44 -21.52
N ASP A 130 6.56 -4.26 -21.74
CA ASP A 130 7.05 -5.21 -20.74
C ASP A 130 7.70 -4.51 -19.54
N ARG A 131 8.58 -3.54 -19.82
CA ARG A 131 9.23 -2.73 -18.79
C ARG A 131 8.24 -1.81 -18.08
N LEU A 132 7.25 -1.29 -18.80
CA LEU A 132 6.16 -0.55 -18.17
C LEU A 132 5.46 -1.42 -17.12
N ARG A 133 5.04 -2.64 -17.47
CA ARG A 133 4.35 -3.54 -16.53
C ARG A 133 5.20 -3.83 -15.30
N GLN A 134 6.49 -4.12 -15.48
CA GLN A 134 7.43 -4.34 -14.37
C GLN A 134 7.52 -3.11 -13.45
N LEU A 135 7.58 -1.91 -14.03
CA LEU A 135 7.64 -0.67 -13.26
C LEU A 135 6.34 -0.38 -12.50
N LEU A 136 5.19 -0.54 -13.16
CA LEU A 136 3.87 -0.31 -12.55
C LEU A 136 3.59 -1.29 -11.41
N ASP A 137 4.03 -2.54 -11.55
CA ASP A 137 3.93 -3.53 -10.48
C ASP A 137 4.85 -3.17 -9.32
N TRP A 138 6.12 -2.84 -9.60
CA TRP A 138 7.09 -2.43 -8.59
C TRP A 138 6.66 -1.19 -7.81
N ASN A 139 6.16 -0.15 -8.48
CA ASN A 139 5.64 1.07 -7.84
C ASN A 139 4.51 0.79 -6.83
N ASN A 140 3.81 -0.34 -7.02
CA ASN A 140 2.72 -0.75 -6.15
C ASN A 140 3.15 -1.67 -5.00
N THR A 141 4.45 -1.94 -4.84
CA THR A 141 4.98 -2.69 -3.70
C THR A 141 5.24 -1.75 -2.50
N PRO A 142 5.17 -2.25 -1.25
CA PRO A 142 5.59 -1.46 -0.09
C PRO A 142 7.04 -0.95 -0.25
N PRO A 143 7.31 0.32 0.08
CA PRO A 143 8.66 0.86 -0.03
C PRO A 143 9.58 0.17 0.98
N ARG A 144 10.80 -0.14 0.56
CA ARG A 144 11.85 -0.64 1.46
C ARG A 144 12.50 0.54 2.18
N THR A 145 12.89 0.32 3.43
CA THR A 145 13.62 1.32 4.20
C THR A 145 15.12 1.11 4.00
N PHE A 146 15.83 2.18 3.65
CA PHE A 146 17.28 2.17 3.52
C PHE A 146 17.90 3.18 4.48
N ALA A 147 19.05 2.84 5.03
CA ALA A 147 19.88 3.72 5.84
C ALA A 147 21.23 3.92 5.17
N ARG A 148 21.77 5.14 5.27
CA ARG A 148 23.09 5.49 4.78
C ARG A 148 23.98 5.90 5.94
N VAL A 149 25.21 5.37 5.98
CA VAL A 149 26.21 5.78 6.97
C VAL A 149 26.54 7.25 6.77
N ASN A 150 26.50 8.03 7.85
CA ASN A 150 27.10 9.36 7.86
C ASN A 150 28.59 9.26 8.18
N THR A 151 29.41 9.19 7.13
CA THR A 151 30.87 9.01 7.24
C THR A 151 31.61 10.15 7.93
N LEU A 152 30.93 11.29 8.17
CA LEU A 152 31.46 12.40 8.96
C LEU A 152 31.36 12.17 10.47
N ARG A 153 30.51 11.23 10.92
CA ARG A 153 30.25 10.98 12.36
C ARG A 153 30.63 9.57 12.79
N THR A 154 30.51 8.58 11.91
CA THR A 154 30.85 7.19 12.21
C THR A 154 31.33 6.45 10.96
N ASP A 155 31.97 5.31 11.15
CA ASP A 155 32.21 4.31 10.11
C ASP A 155 31.17 3.18 10.18
N ALA A 156 31.11 2.36 9.13
CA ALA A 156 30.19 1.24 9.03
C ALA A 156 30.40 0.21 10.15
N GLY A 157 31.64 -0.11 10.51
CA GLY A 157 31.93 -1.11 11.55
C GLY A 157 31.33 -0.71 12.89
N ARG A 158 31.52 0.56 13.30
CA ARG A 158 30.92 1.11 14.52
C ARG A 158 29.39 1.15 14.46
N LEU A 159 28.83 1.60 13.33
CA LEU A 159 27.38 1.68 13.18
C LEU A 159 26.72 0.29 13.25
N LEU A 160 27.29 -0.70 12.56
CA LEU A 160 26.76 -2.07 12.56
C LEU A 160 26.85 -2.72 13.94
N ALA A 161 27.92 -2.44 14.70
CA ALA A 161 28.05 -2.88 16.08
C ALA A 161 26.95 -2.27 16.97
N GLN A 162 26.70 -0.96 16.82
CA GLN A 162 25.64 -0.25 17.54
C GLN A 162 24.24 -0.78 17.16
N TRP A 163 23.98 -0.99 15.87
CA TRP A 163 22.71 -1.53 15.37
C TRP A 163 22.39 -2.91 15.92
N ARG A 164 23.39 -3.76 16.14
CA ARG A 164 23.19 -5.06 16.80
C ARG A 164 22.63 -4.89 18.21
N ASP A 165 23.16 -3.92 18.96
CA ASP A 165 22.71 -3.63 20.32
C ASP A 165 21.35 -2.92 20.34
N GLU A 166 21.04 -2.16 19.29
CA GLU A 166 19.74 -1.50 19.07
C GLU A 166 18.67 -2.43 18.48
N GLY A 167 18.99 -3.69 18.17
CA GLY A 167 18.04 -4.65 17.61
C GLY A 167 17.62 -4.35 16.16
N VAL A 168 18.52 -3.78 15.36
CA VAL A 168 18.31 -3.50 13.94
C VAL A 168 18.81 -4.69 13.10
N GLU A 169 17.93 -5.24 12.28
CA GLU A 169 18.25 -6.24 11.27
C GLU A 169 18.42 -5.56 9.90
N TYR A 170 19.49 -5.90 9.19
CA TYR A 170 19.85 -5.25 7.94
C TYR A 170 20.45 -6.22 6.92
N ASP A 171 20.33 -5.85 5.64
CA ASP A 171 21.06 -6.46 4.53
C ASP A 171 22.05 -5.45 3.93
N PHE A 172 23.20 -5.95 3.47
CA PHE A 172 24.14 -5.15 2.69
C PHE A 172 23.51 -4.80 1.33
N PHE A 173 23.48 -3.50 1.00
CA PHE A 173 23.01 -3.03 -0.29
C PHE A 173 24.20 -2.56 -1.12
N ARG A 174 24.53 -3.30 -2.19
CA ARG A 174 25.68 -3.01 -3.04
C ARG A 174 25.25 -2.55 -4.42
N ARG A 175 25.90 -1.50 -4.94
CA ARG A 175 25.80 -1.03 -6.32
C ARG A 175 27.16 -0.50 -6.75
N ASP A 176 27.40 -0.53 -8.05
CA ASP A 176 28.63 -0.09 -8.70
C ASP A 176 28.89 1.42 -8.61
N TRP A 177 27.84 2.21 -8.34
CA TRP A 177 27.90 3.67 -8.29
C TRP A 177 28.08 4.28 -6.88
N PHE A 178 28.30 3.47 -5.84
CA PHE A 178 28.62 3.97 -4.50
C PHE A 178 29.56 3.01 -3.74
N GLU A 179 30.25 3.53 -2.73
CA GLU A 179 31.22 2.76 -1.94
C GLU A 179 30.56 1.62 -1.15
N ASP A 180 31.28 0.49 -1.05
CA ASP A 180 30.83 -0.63 -0.22
C ASP A 180 30.59 -0.19 1.23
N ASN A 181 29.59 -0.80 1.87
CA ASN A 181 29.20 -0.55 3.26
C ASN A 181 28.71 0.88 3.55
N LEU A 182 28.30 1.63 2.53
CA LEU A 182 27.70 2.95 2.70
C LEU A 182 26.18 2.91 2.91
N ILE A 183 25.48 1.99 2.25
CA ILE A 183 24.02 1.88 2.27
C ILE A 183 23.60 0.47 2.68
N PHE A 184 22.57 0.41 3.52
CA PHE A 184 21.98 -0.83 4.04
C PHE A 184 20.47 -0.81 3.85
N GLU A 185 19.88 -1.96 3.51
CA GLU A 185 18.43 -2.17 3.55
C GLU A 185 18.07 -2.59 4.98
N LEU A 186 17.18 -1.86 5.64
CA LEU A 186 16.70 -2.23 6.97
C LEU A 186 15.54 -3.22 6.84
N LYS A 187 15.69 -4.41 7.44
CA LYS A 187 14.66 -5.47 7.44
C LYS A 187 13.69 -5.34 8.59
N SER A 188 14.23 -5.03 9.77
CA SER A 188 13.48 -4.82 11.00
C SER A 188 14.24 -3.82 11.85
N HIS A 189 13.53 -2.89 12.48
CA HIS A 189 14.14 -1.91 13.37
C HIS A 189 13.09 -1.36 14.35
N PRO A 190 13.50 -0.97 15.56
CA PRO A 190 12.70 -0.06 16.39
C PRO A 190 12.38 1.24 15.64
N PRO A 191 11.39 2.04 16.08
CA PRO A 191 11.09 3.32 15.42
C PRO A 191 12.35 4.16 15.22
N LEU A 192 12.63 4.61 13.99
CA LEU A 192 13.89 5.31 13.66
C LEU A 192 14.16 6.51 14.57
N ALA A 193 13.13 7.27 14.91
CA ALA A 193 13.23 8.41 15.81
C ALA A 193 13.68 8.05 17.25
N ALA A 194 13.57 6.79 17.64
CA ALA A 194 14.02 6.28 18.94
C ALA A 194 15.44 5.70 18.91
N LEU A 195 16.03 5.51 17.72
CA LEU A 195 17.38 4.94 17.59
C LEU A 195 18.44 6.00 17.96
N PRO A 196 19.30 5.75 18.95
CA PRO A 196 20.43 6.61 19.24
C PRO A 196 21.32 6.85 18.02
N ALA A 197 21.57 5.81 17.21
CA ALA A 197 22.34 5.94 15.96
C ALA A 197 21.74 6.99 15.02
N PHE A 198 20.41 7.06 14.91
CA PHE A 198 19.72 8.03 14.07
C PHE A 198 19.74 9.45 14.65
N GLN A 199 19.57 9.59 15.96
CA GLN A 199 19.62 10.90 16.65
C GLN A 199 21.03 11.51 16.62
N GLN A 200 22.06 10.65 16.58
CA GLN A 200 23.45 11.04 16.46
C GLN A 200 23.89 11.24 15.01
N GLY A 201 22.96 11.39 14.06
CA GLY A 201 23.19 11.82 12.69
C GLY A 201 23.95 10.83 11.82
#